data_AF-A0A1T4ZXF0-F1
#
_entry.id   AF-A0A1T4ZXF0-F1
#
_cell.length_a   1.000
_cell.length_b   1.000
_cell.length_c   1.000
_cell.angle_alpha   90.00
_cell.angle_beta   90.00
_cell.angle_gamma   90.00
#
_symmetry.space_group_name_H-M   'P 1'
#
loop_
_entity.id
_entity.type
_entity.pdbx_description
1 polymer ?
#
loop_
_entity_poly.entity_id
_entity_poly.type
_entity_poly.pdbx_seq_one_letter_code
_entity_poly.pdbx_strand_id
1 'polypeptide(L)'
;MRTEFKLKTLAVGLLVSSMVACTGKTSEDNTSCAGDTTCCSKDSVCNKNKEMTYTKKYTNADFYKDGKFDQEVAMKAFKDMFEFYGVPFTPLMEKDMWVTDFGLGDFENVGMGGIFWVNDQEHGYFAHEIYLLPSQMIPEHAHMKTKFPAKFESWMVQKGMCYNFSAVGEETPNPPALPESQKGFITSKNFVVQQAGEIVHLKKIETFHFLIAGPGGAVVSEWASYHDNAGLRFTNTKASL
;
A
#
# COMPACT_ATOMS: atom_id res chain seq x y z
N MET A 1 -28.54 -52.08 -33.47
CA MET A 1 -28.27 -52.74 -32.18
C MET A 1 -28.06 -51.63 -31.16
N ARG A 2 -29.11 -51.26 -30.41
CA ARG A 2 -29.09 -50.21 -29.39
C ARG A 2 -28.68 -50.85 -28.06
N THR A 3 -27.62 -50.36 -27.44
CA THR A 3 -27.17 -50.83 -26.13
C THR A 3 -27.37 -49.70 -25.13
N GLU A 4 -28.36 -49.86 -24.26
CA GLU A 4 -28.66 -48.94 -23.16
C GLU A 4 -27.61 -49.06 -22.06
N PHE A 5 -27.07 -47.92 -21.62
CA PHE A 5 -26.23 -47.84 -20.42
C PHE A 5 -27.12 -47.51 -19.22
N LYS A 6 -27.24 -48.45 -18.28
CA LYS A 6 -27.92 -48.28 -17.00
C LYS A 6 -27.06 -47.43 -16.05
N LEU A 7 -27.58 -46.27 -15.64
CA LEU A 7 -27.01 -45.41 -14.61
C LEU A 7 -27.28 -46.03 -13.23
N LYS A 8 -26.24 -46.38 -12.48
CA LYS A 8 -26.35 -46.74 -11.05
C LYS A 8 -26.08 -45.50 -10.19
N THR A 9 -27.13 -45.05 -9.51
CA THR A 9 -27.10 -44.00 -8.49
C THR A 9 -26.19 -44.42 -7.33
N LEU A 10 -25.18 -43.62 -7.02
CA LEU A 10 -24.38 -43.75 -5.80
C LEU A 10 -24.78 -42.60 -4.85
N ALA A 11 -25.39 -42.95 -3.73
CA ALA A 11 -25.73 -42.00 -2.67
C ALA A 11 -24.45 -41.59 -1.92
N VAL A 12 -24.14 -40.29 -1.92
CA VAL A 12 -23.06 -39.72 -1.10
C VAL A 12 -23.65 -39.32 0.24
N GLY A 13 -23.24 -40.03 1.29
CA GLY A 13 -23.61 -39.72 2.68
C GLY A 13 -22.89 -38.46 3.18
N LEU A 14 -23.66 -37.53 3.72
CA LEU A 14 -23.21 -36.29 4.33
C LEU A 14 -22.71 -36.58 5.76
N LEU A 15 -21.40 -36.50 5.99
CA LEU A 15 -20.80 -36.57 7.34
C LEU A 15 -20.70 -35.16 7.90
N VAL A 16 -21.58 -34.83 8.84
CA VAL A 16 -21.53 -33.59 9.63
C VAL A 16 -20.68 -33.86 10.86
N SER A 17 -19.45 -33.35 10.87
CA SER A 17 -18.60 -33.35 12.06
C SER A 17 -18.81 -32.05 12.84
N SER A 18 -19.60 -32.13 13.91
CA SER A 18 -19.75 -31.07 14.91
C SER A 18 -18.49 -30.96 15.76
N MET A 19 -17.79 -29.82 15.70
CA MET A 19 -16.71 -29.53 16.66
C MET A 19 -17.30 -28.88 17.92
N VAL A 20 -17.08 -29.58 19.03
CA VAL A 20 -17.46 -29.20 20.40
C VAL A 20 -16.56 -28.04 20.85
N ALA A 21 -17.19 -26.95 21.30
CA ALA A 21 -16.52 -25.84 21.96
C ALA A 21 -16.15 -26.22 23.40
N CYS A 22 -14.85 -26.18 23.73
CA CYS A 22 -14.40 -26.30 25.11
C CYS A 22 -14.58 -24.96 25.84
N THR A 23 -15.64 -24.86 26.65
CA THR A 23 -15.81 -23.85 27.68
C THR A 23 -15.00 -24.22 28.92
N GLY A 24 -13.95 -23.45 29.22
CA GLY A 24 -13.24 -23.47 30.50
C GLY A 24 -13.56 -22.24 31.33
N LYS A 25 -14.47 -22.39 32.31
CA LYS A 25 -14.56 -21.60 33.56
C LYS A 25 -14.02 -22.55 34.64
N THR A 26 -13.20 -22.19 35.62
CA THR A 26 -13.24 -21.09 36.60
C THR A 26 -11.91 -21.05 37.36
N SER A 27 -11.49 -19.87 37.80
CA SER A 27 -11.05 -19.65 39.18
C SER A 27 -11.12 -18.16 39.48
N GLU A 28 -12.05 -17.80 40.36
CA GLU A 28 -12.14 -16.51 41.00
C GLU A 28 -10.95 -16.36 41.96
N ASP A 29 -10.25 -15.23 41.88
CA ASP A 29 -9.60 -14.65 43.05
C ASP A 29 -9.99 -13.17 43.11
N ASN A 30 -10.84 -12.87 44.09
CA ASN A 30 -11.21 -11.53 44.49
C ASN A 30 -10.00 -10.88 45.17
N THR A 31 -9.48 -9.79 44.62
CA THR A 31 -8.83 -8.76 45.44
C THR A 31 -9.18 -7.39 44.88
N SER A 32 -10.04 -6.69 45.62
CA SER A 32 -10.35 -5.28 45.45
C SER A 32 -9.17 -4.42 45.90
N CYS A 33 -8.64 -3.58 45.02
CA CYS A 33 -7.95 -2.36 45.42
C CYS A 33 -8.30 -1.23 44.45
N ALA A 34 -9.08 -0.27 44.94
CA ALA A 34 -9.14 1.07 44.40
C ALA A 34 -7.83 1.81 44.76
N GLY A 35 -7.35 2.66 43.85
CA GLY A 35 -6.32 3.67 44.15
C GLY A 35 -5.08 3.57 43.27
N ASP A 36 -4.73 4.70 42.67
CA ASP A 36 -3.42 5.02 42.07
C ASP A 36 -2.27 4.34 42.82
N THR A 37 -1.50 3.48 42.13
CA THR A 37 -0.04 3.36 42.23
C THR A 37 0.43 2.22 41.32
N THR A 38 1.42 2.55 40.51
CA THR A 38 2.32 1.70 39.72
C THR A 38 2.49 0.27 40.22
N CYS A 39 2.06 -0.70 39.40
CA CYS A 39 2.40 -2.12 39.55
C CYS A 39 3.29 -2.58 38.38
N CYS A 40 4.57 -2.18 38.40
CA CYS A 40 5.60 -2.87 37.63
C CYS A 40 6.30 -3.86 38.56
N SER A 41 5.90 -5.14 38.49
CA SER A 41 6.62 -6.21 39.17
C SER A 41 8.05 -6.28 38.65
N LYS A 42 9.00 -6.38 39.59
CA LYS A 42 10.42 -6.64 39.31
C LYS A 42 10.53 -7.93 38.49
N ASP A 43 11.35 -7.85 37.44
CA ASP A 43 11.76 -8.94 36.53
C ASP A 43 11.05 -9.08 35.16
N SER A 44 10.16 -8.16 34.76
CA SER A 44 9.85 -8.00 33.33
C SER A 44 10.68 -6.86 32.73
N VAL A 45 11.70 -7.22 31.95
CA VAL A 45 12.33 -6.30 30.99
C VAL A 45 11.22 -5.75 30.10
N CYS A 46 10.77 -4.52 30.37
CA CYS A 46 9.96 -3.74 29.44
C CYS A 46 10.86 -3.32 28.28
N ASN A 47 11.23 -4.28 27.43
CA ASN A 47 11.77 -4.01 26.11
C ASN A 47 10.63 -3.38 25.30
N LYS A 48 10.51 -2.06 25.41
CA LYS A 48 10.01 -1.27 24.28
C LYS A 48 11.03 -1.45 23.17
N ASN A 49 10.91 -2.55 22.42
CA ASN A 49 11.56 -2.66 21.13
C ASN A 49 10.95 -1.54 20.28
N LYS A 50 11.61 -0.38 20.29
CA LYS A 50 11.33 0.68 19.34
C LYS A 50 11.67 0.08 17.99
N GLU A 51 10.64 -0.38 17.29
CA GLU A 51 10.78 -0.96 15.98
C GLU A 51 11.59 0.03 15.13
N MET A 52 12.72 -0.42 14.60
CA MET A 52 13.60 0.47 13.86
C MET A 52 12.84 1.00 12.65
N THR A 53 12.93 2.31 12.41
CA THR A 53 12.32 2.95 11.24
C THR A 53 13.42 3.20 10.22
N TYR A 54 13.19 2.84 8.96
CA TYR A 54 14.12 3.16 7.88
C TYR A 54 14.30 4.69 7.81
N THR A 55 15.53 5.16 7.63
CA THR A 55 15.83 6.59 7.66
C THR A 55 16.14 7.10 6.27
N LYS A 56 15.69 8.32 5.97
CA LYS A 56 16.04 9.03 4.74
C LYS A 56 17.57 9.20 4.61
N LYS A 57 18.11 8.87 3.43
CA LYS A 57 19.56 8.91 3.12
C LYS A 57 19.93 9.82 1.94
N TYR A 58 18.93 10.27 1.18
CA TYR A 58 19.10 10.98 -0.09
C TYR A 58 18.36 12.31 -0.06
N THR A 59 18.91 13.28 -0.79
CA THR A 59 18.31 14.57 -1.14
C THR A 59 17.90 14.57 -2.62
N ASN A 60 17.10 15.54 -3.04
CA ASN A 60 16.67 15.63 -4.43
C ASN A 60 17.85 15.71 -5.38
N ALA A 61 18.88 16.49 -5.04
CA ALA A 61 20.07 16.66 -5.86
C ALA A 61 20.79 15.32 -6.17
N ASP A 62 20.74 14.35 -5.26
CA ASP A 62 21.38 13.04 -5.46
C ASP A 62 20.73 12.24 -6.59
N PHE A 63 19.45 12.49 -6.90
CA PHE A 63 18.69 11.78 -7.94
C PHE A 63 18.79 12.43 -9.32
N TYR A 64 19.60 13.48 -9.49
CA TYR A 64 19.73 14.15 -10.78
C TYR A 64 21.18 14.35 -11.18
N LYS A 65 21.49 14.00 -12.42
CA LYS A 65 22.78 14.26 -13.05
C LYS A 65 22.56 15.15 -14.27
N ASP A 66 23.21 16.31 -14.29
CA ASP A 66 23.05 17.32 -15.34
C ASP A 66 21.58 17.72 -15.59
N GLY A 67 20.79 17.77 -14.51
CA GLY A 67 19.35 18.09 -14.54
C GLY A 67 18.45 16.96 -15.06
N LYS A 68 18.99 15.76 -15.29
CA LYS A 68 18.22 14.58 -15.72
C LYS A 68 18.07 13.59 -14.57
N PHE A 69 16.87 13.02 -14.44
CA PHE A 69 16.57 12.02 -13.43
C PHE A 69 17.45 10.78 -13.59
N ASP A 70 18.17 10.42 -12.54
CA ASP A 70 19.07 9.28 -12.46
C ASP A 70 18.34 8.08 -11.85
N GLN A 71 17.82 7.23 -12.73
CA GLN A 71 17.08 6.04 -12.34
C GLN A 71 17.94 5.01 -11.60
N GLU A 72 19.26 4.97 -11.83
CA GLU A 72 20.16 4.03 -11.15
C GLU A 72 20.30 4.39 -9.67
N VAL A 73 20.42 5.68 -9.35
CA VAL A 73 20.45 6.16 -7.96
C VAL A 73 19.11 5.93 -7.26
N ALA A 74 18.00 6.21 -7.95
CA ALA A 74 16.65 5.91 -7.44
C ALA A 74 16.46 4.42 -7.14
N MET A 75 16.83 3.54 -8.07
CA MET A 75 16.77 2.09 -7.88
C MET A 75 17.66 1.63 -6.73
N LYS A 76 18.86 2.21 -6.57
CA LYS A 76 19.75 1.93 -5.43
C LYS A 76 19.11 2.33 -4.10
N ALA A 77 18.43 3.47 -4.04
CA ALA A 77 17.73 3.93 -2.84
C ALA A 77 16.60 2.95 -2.44
N PHE A 78 15.86 2.42 -3.41
CA PHE A 78 14.85 1.40 -3.14
C PHE A 78 15.44 0.07 -2.69
N LYS A 79 16.52 -0.41 -3.34
CA LYS A 79 17.20 -1.65 -2.92
C LYS A 79 17.72 -1.58 -1.49
N ASP A 80 18.22 -0.43 -1.07
CA ASP A 80 18.66 -0.20 0.31
C ASP A 80 17.48 -0.21 1.31
N MET A 81 16.33 0.37 0.94
CA MET A 81 15.10 0.25 1.73
C MET A 81 14.55 -1.19 1.77
N PHE A 82 14.68 -1.94 0.66
CA PHE A 82 14.26 -3.33 0.56
C PHE A 82 15.07 -4.22 1.48
N GLU A 83 16.40 -4.04 1.53
CA GLU A 83 17.28 -4.74 2.46
C GLU A 83 16.85 -4.51 3.91
N PHE A 84 16.54 -3.26 4.28
CA PHE A 84 16.05 -2.92 5.61
C PHE A 84 14.74 -3.64 5.98
N TYR A 85 13.77 -3.69 5.06
CA TYR A 85 12.45 -4.30 5.31
C TYR A 85 12.38 -5.80 5.03
N GLY A 86 13.48 -6.41 4.57
CA GLY A 86 13.53 -7.81 4.15
C GLY A 86 12.69 -8.11 2.90
N VAL A 87 12.57 -7.14 1.99
CA VAL A 87 11.92 -7.32 0.69
C VAL A 87 12.96 -7.89 -0.30
N PRO A 88 12.75 -9.08 -0.88
CA PRO A 88 13.71 -9.65 -1.80
C PRO A 88 13.71 -8.90 -3.14
N PHE A 89 14.88 -8.47 -3.61
CA PHE A 89 15.03 -7.97 -4.98
C PHE A 89 15.22 -9.16 -5.94
N THR A 90 14.15 -9.58 -6.59
CA THR A 90 14.12 -10.80 -7.41
C THR A 90 14.60 -10.54 -8.86
N PRO A 91 14.95 -11.58 -9.63
CA PRO A 91 15.23 -11.43 -11.07
C PRO A 91 14.05 -10.85 -11.86
N LEU A 92 12.81 -11.09 -11.40
CA LEU A 92 11.63 -10.47 -12.01
C LEU A 92 11.61 -8.95 -11.77
N MET A 93 11.93 -8.51 -10.55
CA MET A 93 12.05 -7.09 -10.24
C MET A 93 13.21 -6.43 -10.98
N GLU A 94 14.33 -7.12 -11.13
CA GLU A 94 15.46 -6.61 -11.92
C GLU A 94 15.05 -6.32 -13.39
N LYS A 95 14.16 -7.14 -13.94
CA LYS A 95 13.69 -7.03 -15.32
C LYS A 95 12.53 -6.03 -15.49
N ASP A 96 11.57 -6.02 -14.56
CA ASP A 96 10.27 -5.35 -14.74
C ASP A 96 9.98 -4.21 -13.74
N MET A 97 10.76 -4.05 -12.67
CA MET A 97 10.60 -2.91 -11.76
C MET A 97 11.09 -1.63 -12.41
N TRP A 98 10.34 -0.55 -12.22
CA TRP A 98 10.63 0.78 -12.76
C TRP A 98 10.63 1.82 -11.65
N VAL A 99 11.18 3.00 -11.95
CA VAL A 99 11.17 4.19 -11.10
C VAL A 99 10.81 5.40 -11.94
N THR A 100 10.07 6.34 -11.36
CA THR A 100 9.61 7.55 -12.05
C THR A 100 9.60 8.74 -11.10
N ASP A 101 10.01 9.91 -11.60
CA ASP A 101 9.79 11.22 -10.99
C ASP A 101 8.58 11.94 -11.61
N PHE A 102 7.82 11.23 -12.46
CA PHE A 102 6.70 11.73 -13.24
C PHE A 102 7.03 12.93 -14.14
N GLY A 103 8.30 13.18 -14.43
CA GLY A 103 8.76 14.37 -15.17
C GLY A 103 8.72 15.67 -14.34
N LEU A 104 8.65 15.57 -13.01
CA LEU A 104 8.46 16.72 -12.12
C LEU A 104 9.76 17.31 -11.57
N GLY A 105 10.90 16.60 -11.65
CA GLY A 105 12.18 17.12 -11.15
C GLY A 105 12.31 17.16 -9.63
N ASP A 106 11.44 16.44 -8.91
CA ASP A 106 11.37 16.44 -7.44
C ASP A 106 11.26 15.00 -6.87
N PHE A 107 12.05 14.06 -7.40
CA PHE A 107 11.97 12.65 -7.02
C PHE A 107 12.06 12.40 -5.51
N GLU A 108 12.84 13.18 -4.75
CA GLU A 108 12.94 13.04 -3.28
C GLU A 108 11.58 13.10 -2.60
N ASN A 109 10.68 13.95 -3.09
CA ASN A 109 9.40 14.23 -2.45
C ASN A 109 8.21 13.74 -3.28
N VAL A 110 8.34 13.66 -4.61
CA VAL A 110 7.29 13.26 -5.55
C VAL A 110 7.86 12.29 -6.58
N GLY A 111 7.50 11.02 -6.44
CA GLY A 111 8.03 9.95 -7.26
C GLY A 111 7.57 8.60 -6.74
N MET A 112 7.89 7.54 -7.47
CA MET A 112 7.67 6.18 -6.99
C MET A 112 8.60 5.18 -7.66
N GLY A 113 8.82 4.08 -6.96
CA GLY A 113 9.21 2.81 -7.57
C GLY A 113 7.97 1.96 -7.75
N GLY A 114 7.97 1.10 -8.77
CA GLY A 114 6.80 0.30 -9.09
C GLY A 114 7.13 -0.99 -9.84
N ILE A 115 6.31 -2.01 -9.63
CA ILE A 115 6.27 -3.18 -10.53
C ILE A 115 4.82 -3.60 -10.74
N PHE A 116 4.41 -3.81 -11.98
CA PHE A 116 3.14 -4.44 -12.29
C PHE A 116 3.35 -5.94 -12.32
N TRP A 117 2.86 -6.64 -11.30
CA TRP A 117 2.88 -8.10 -11.25
C TRP A 117 1.96 -8.68 -12.32
N VAL A 118 0.80 -8.05 -12.50
CA VAL A 118 -0.19 -8.39 -13.53
C VAL A 118 -0.89 -7.12 -13.98
N ASN A 119 -1.12 -7.00 -15.29
CA ASN A 119 -2.09 -6.05 -15.86
C ASN A 119 -2.84 -6.74 -17.00
N ASP A 120 -3.80 -7.59 -16.64
CA ASP A 120 -4.49 -8.47 -17.59
C ASP A 120 -5.76 -7.80 -18.12
N GLN A 121 -5.73 -7.43 -19.40
CA GLN A 121 -6.85 -6.78 -20.08
C GLN A 121 -8.00 -7.75 -20.39
N GLU A 122 -7.70 -9.02 -20.66
CA GLU A 122 -8.69 -10.02 -21.08
C GLU A 122 -9.58 -10.43 -19.89
N HIS A 123 -8.95 -10.67 -18.75
CA HIS A 123 -9.61 -11.09 -17.51
C HIS A 123 -9.94 -9.92 -16.58
N GLY A 124 -9.39 -8.73 -16.84
CA GLY A 124 -9.81 -7.47 -16.21
C GLY A 124 -9.26 -7.21 -14.81
N TYR A 125 -8.08 -7.74 -14.46
CA TYR A 125 -7.48 -7.60 -13.14
C TYR A 125 -6.03 -7.12 -13.16
N PHE A 126 -5.64 -6.49 -12.06
CA PHE A 126 -4.36 -5.81 -11.91
C PHE A 126 -3.77 -6.08 -10.53
N ALA A 127 -2.45 -6.25 -10.48
CA ALA A 127 -1.69 -6.37 -9.26
C ALA A 127 -0.38 -5.58 -9.40
N HIS A 128 -0.10 -4.72 -8.43
CA HIS A 128 1.04 -3.81 -8.44
C HIS A 128 1.66 -3.72 -7.06
N GLU A 129 2.98 -3.58 -7.00
CA GLU A 129 3.66 -3.13 -5.80
C GLU A 129 4.15 -1.70 -5.99
N ILE A 130 3.72 -0.81 -5.10
CA ILE A 130 4.14 0.57 -4.99
C ILE A 130 5.24 0.64 -3.94
N TYR A 131 6.35 1.30 -4.30
CA TYR A 131 7.45 1.57 -3.39
C TYR A 131 7.63 3.07 -3.23
N LEU A 132 7.61 3.55 -1.99
CA LEU A 132 7.79 4.96 -1.65
C LEU A 132 8.92 5.11 -0.64
N LEU A 133 9.87 5.98 -0.96
CA LEU A 133 10.92 6.38 -0.04
C LEU A 133 10.34 7.20 1.13
N PRO A 134 11.10 7.41 2.22
CA PRO A 134 10.70 8.25 3.36
C PRO A 134 10.03 9.57 2.96
N SER A 135 8.76 9.73 3.37
CA SER A 135 7.93 10.91 3.10
C SER A 135 7.68 11.22 1.61
N GLN A 136 7.93 10.26 0.71
CA GLN A 136 7.69 10.42 -0.73
C GLN A 136 6.19 10.32 -1.04
N MET A 137 5.74 11.12 -2.00
CA MET A 137 4.37 11.24 -2.49
C MET A 137 4.22 10.69 -3.91
N ILE A 138 3.13 9.99 -4.19
CA ILE A 138 2.64 9.82 -5.57
C ILE A 138 1.80 11.06 -5.91
N PRO A 139 2.00 11.74 -7.05
CA PRO A 139 1.19 12.92 -7.39
C PRO A 139 -0.30 12.56 -7.44
N GLU A 140 -1.15 13.51 -7.04
CA GLU A 140 -2.60 13.28 -7.02
C GLU A 140 -3.15 12.95 -8.40
N HIS A 141 -3.91 11.85 -8.45
CA HIS A 141 -4.43 11.31 -9.69
C HIS A 141 -5.78 10.62 -9.51
N ALA A 142 -6.44 10.38 -10.64
CA ALA A 142 -7.66 9.60 -10.75
C ALA A 142 -7.57 8.67 -11.96
N HIS A 143 -8.34 7.59 -11.92
CA HIS A 143 -8.53 6.68 -13.04
C HIS A 143 -9.92 6.86 -13.62
N MET A 144 -9.98 7.33 -14.86
CA MET A 144 -11.22 7.62 -15.58
C MET A 144 -11.58 6.48 -16.51
N LYS A 145 -12.89 6.34 -16.80
CA LYS A 145 -13.37 5.42 -17.81
C LYS A 145 -12.81 5.76 -19.19
N THR A 146 -12.44 4.72 -19.94
CA THR A 146 -12.02 4.81 -21.34
C THR A 146 -12.94 3.92 -22.19
N LYS A 147 -12.39 3.17 -23.15
CA LYS A 147 -13.06 1.98 -23.70
C LYS A 147 -13.16 0.84 -22.67
N PHE A 148 -12.34 0.87 -21.61
CA PHE A 148 -12.42 -0.02 -20.46
C PHE A 148 -13.12 0.68 -19.28
N PRO A 149 -13.70 -0.08 -18.33
CA PRO A 149 -14.15 0.48 -17.05
C PRO A 149 -13.03 1.25 -16.34
N ALA A 150 -13.39 2.28 -15.58
CA ALA A 150 -12.45 2.96 -14.71
C ALA A 150 -11.82 1.98 -13.71
N LYS A 151 -10.54 2.17 -13.40
CA LYS A 151 -9.84 1.37 -12.40
C LYS A 151 -10.50 1.59 -11.03
N PHE A 152 -10.81 0.50 -10.33
CA PHE A 152 -11.17 0.53 -8.91
C PHE A 152 -10.16 -0.31 -8.15
N GLU A 153 -9.61 0.24 -7.08
CA GLU A 153 -8.38 -0.24 -6.49
C GLU A 153 -8.44 -0.28 -4.96
N SER A 154 -7.59 -1.12 -4.41
CA SER A 154 -7.42 -1.32 -2.97
C SER A 154 -5.94 -1.42 -2.67
N TRP A 155 -5.51 -0.77 -1.60
CA TRP A 155 -4.11 -0.71 -1.19
C TRP A 155 -3.95 -1.38 0.17
N MET A 156 -2.97 -2.26 0.32
CA MET A 156 -2.53 -2.79 1.62
C MET A 156 -1.07 -2.44 1.85
N VAL A 157 -0.78 -1.84 3.00
CA VAL A 157 0.60 -1.55 3.38
C VAL A 157 1.25 -2.85 3.85
N GLN A 158 2.36 -3.24 3.22
CA GLN A 158 3.16 -4.41 3.60
C GLN A 158 4.22 -4.04 4.64
N LYS A 159 4.85 -2.88 4.47
CA LYS A 159 5.97 -2.38 5.28
C LYS A 159 5.86 -0.88 5.46
N GLY A 160 6.24 -0.38 6.62
CA GLY A 160 6.12 1.03 6.97
C GLY A 160 4.67 1.46 7.19
N MET A 161 4.33 2.68 6.77
CA MET A 161 2.97 3.23 6.83
C MET A 161 2.79 4.28 5.73
N CYS A 162 1.55 4.58 5.35
CA CYS A 162 1.25 5.69 4.45
C CYS A 162 0.03 6.49 4.91
N TYR A 163 -0.07 7.72 4.43
CA TYR A 163 -1.27 8.54 4.47
C TYR A 163 -2.00 8.34 3.14
N ASN A 164 -3.18 7.75 3.19
CA ASN A 164 -4.03 7.52 2.01
C ASN A 164 -5.06 8.65 1.90
N PHE A 165 -4.84 9.55 0.95
CA PHE A 165 -5.66 10.74 0.73
C PHE A 165 -6.76 10.49 -0.30
N SER A 166 -7.92 11.11 -0.07
CA SER A 166 -9.06 11.08 -0.98
C SER A 166 -9.75 12.44 -1.08
N ALA A 167 -10.19 12.78 -2.29
CA ALA A 167 -11.08 13.92 -2.54
C ALA A 167 -12.50 13.70 -1.98
N VAL A 168 -12.80 12.49 -1.48
CA VAL A 168 -14.09 12.13 -0.91
C VAL A 168 -14.01 12.03 0.62
N GLY A 169 -14.90 12.76 1.28
CA GLY A 169 -15.05 12.79 2.73
C GLY A 169 -14.66 14.13 3.34
N GLU A 170 -14.84 14.24 4.65
CA GLU A 170 -14.53 15.46 5.40
C GLU A 170 -13.02 15.65 5.54
N GLU A 171 -12.57 16.91 5.57
CA GLU A 171 -11.17 17.25 5.79
C GLU A 171 -10.68 16.65 7.11
N THR A 172 -9.59 15.87 7.05
CA THR A 172 -8.97 15.29 8.23
C THR A 172 -7.95 16.29 8.78
N PRO A 173 -8.00 16.64 10.06
CA PRO A 173 -7.10 17.65 10.62
C PRO A 173 -5.65 17.15 10.69
N ASN A 174 -4.71 18.09 10.69
CA ASN A 174 -3.27 17.84 10.84
C ASN A 174 -2.67 16.91 9.76
N PRO A 175 -2.79 17.25 8.46
CA PRO A 175 -2.17 16.46 7.41
C PRO A 175 -0.64 16.47 7.53
N PRO A 176 0.06 15.43 7.02
CA PRO A 176 1.49 15.51 6.77
C PRO A 176 1.84 16.70 5.87
N ALA A 177 3.08 17.17 5.95
CA ALA A 177 3.57 18.19 5.04
C ALA A 177 3.50 17.69 3.58
N LEU A 178 2.88 18.49 2.71
CA LEU A 178 2.84 18.24 1.28
C LEU A 178 4.09 18.83 0.61
N PRO A 179 4.64 18.19 -0.44
CA PRO A 179 5.76 18.74 -1.20
C PRO A 179 5.40 20.10 -1.83
N GLU A 180 6.31 21.09 -1.74
CA GLU A 180 6.09 22.43 -2.31
C GLU A 180 5.87 22.37 -3.83
N SER A 181 6.47 21.38 -4.52
CA SER A 181 6.28 21.15 -5.96
C SER A 181 4.83 20.78 -6.34
N GLN A 182 4.02 20.33 -5.39
CA GLN A 182 2.61 19.98 -5.59
C GLN A 182 1.62 21.06 -5.13
N LYS A 183 2.13 22.19 -4.63
CA LYS A 183 1.28 23.28 -4.14
C LYS A 183 0.37 23.81 -5.24
N GLY A 184 -0.92 23.91 -4.93
CA GLY A 184 -1.96 24.35 -5.87
C GLY A 184 -2.52 23.24 -6.77
N PHE A 185 -1.97 22.03 -6.71
CA PHE A 185 -2.46 20.88 -7.48
C PHE A 185 -3.24 19.87 -6.64
N ILE A 186 -3.33 20.02 -5.32
CA ILE A 186 -3.96 19.03 -4.44
C ILE A 186 -5.38 19.42 -4.08
N THR A 187 -6.32 18.49 -4.32
CA THR A 187 -7.75 18.62 -4.02
C THR A 187 -8.18 17.73 -2.86
N SER A 188 -7.49 16.61 -2.62
CA SER A 188 -7.81 15.65 -1.56
C SER A 188 -7.41 16.18 -0.19
N LYS A 189 -8.36 16.13 0.74
CA LYS A 189 -8.21 16.64 2.11
C LYS A 189 -8.63 15.66 3.19
N ASN A 190 -9.35 14.60 2.83
CA ASN A 190 -9.60 13.50 3.72
C ASN A 190 -8.44 12.52 3.61
N PHE A 191 -7.94 12.00 4.73
CA PHE A 191 -6.97 10.91 4.68
C PHE A 191 -7.13 9.92 5.82
N VAL A 192 -6.62 8.70 5.59
CA VAL A 192 -6.43 7.67 6.61
C VAL A 192 -4.94 7.47 6.82
N VAL A 193 -4.51 7.38 8.07
CA VAL A 193 -3.17 6.88 8.40
C VAL A 193 -3.24 5.36 8.36
N GLN A 194 -2.65 4.76 7.34
CA GLN A 194 -2.69 3.33 7.07
C GLN A 194 -1.40 2.66 7.55
N GLN A 195 -1.52 1.76 8.52
CA GLN A 195 -0.43 0.97 9.07
C GLN A 195 -0.22 -0.33 8.27
N ALA A 196 0.94 -0.96 8.46
CA ALA A 196 1.22 -2.27 7.89
C ALA A 196 0.14 -3.30 8.26
N GLY A 197 -0.34 -4.04 7.26
CA GLY A 197 -1.41 -5.04 7.37
C GLY A 197 -2.82 -4.47 7.16
N GLU A 198 -3.01 -3.15 7.20
CA GLU A 198 -4.32 -2.54 6.95
C GLU A 198 -4.58 -2.41 5.46
N ILE A 199 -5.85 -2.55 5.07
CA ILE A 199 -6.33 -2.37 3.70
C ILE A 199 -7.29 -1.18 3.62
N VAL A 200 -7.11 -0.34 2.60
CA VAL A 200 -8.00 0.79 2.29
C VAL A 200 -8.42 0.68 0.84
N HIS A 201 -9.70 0.92 0.57
CA HIS A 201 -10.27 0.91 -0.77
C HIS A 201 -10.44 2.34 -1.28
N LEU A 202 -10.33 2.52 -2.60
CA LEU A 202 -10.76 3.75 -3.25
C LEU A 202 -12.22 4.06 -2.85
N LYS A 203 -12.46 5.22 -2.25
CA LYS A 203 -13.78 5.54 -1.68
C LYS A 203 -14.89 5.63 -2.71
N LYS A 204 -14.56 6.10 -3.91
CA LYS A 204 -15.49 6.25 -5.02
C LYS A 204 -14.70 6.16 -6.33
N ILE A 205 -15.25 5.41 -7.29
CA ILE A 205 -14.67 5.30 -8.62
C ILE A 205 -14.55 6.69 -9.29
N GLU A 206 -13.52 6.88 -10.11
CA GLU A 206 -13.23 8.15 -10.81
C GLU A 206 -13.02 9.35 -9.86
N THR A 207 -12.45 9.14 -8.68
CA THR A 207 -12.09 10.23 -7.75
C THR A 207 -10.61 10.34 -7.51
N PHE A 208 -10.17 11.58 -7.28
CA PHE A 208 -8.79 11.90 -7.01
C PHE A 208 -8.34 11.36 -5.65
N HIS A 209 -7.12 10.85 -5.64
CA HIS A 209 -6.46 10.28 -4.48
C HIS A 209 -4.94 10.34 -4.66
N PHE A 210 -4.22 10.12 -3.56
CA PHE A 210 -2.78 9.91 -3.56
C PHE A 210 -2.32 9.21 -2.29
N LEU A 211 -1.08 8.74 -2.30
CA LEU A 211 -0.39 8.21 -1.14
C LEU A 211 0.81 9.10 -0.80
N ILE A 212 1.05 9.31 0.50
CA ILE A 212 2.32 9.81 1.03
C ILE A 212 2.86 8.78 2.01
N ALA A 213 4.10 8.32 1.83
CA ALA A 213 4.71 7.43 2.79
C ALA A 213 4.98 8.11 4.13
N GLY A 214 5.02 7.33 5.20
CA GLY A 214 5.54 7.78 6.48
C GLY A 214 7.04 8.09 6.44
N PRO A 215 7.62 8.52 7.57
CA PRO A 215 9.05 8.82 7.67
C PRO A 215 9.95 7.60 7.46
N GLY A 216 9.38 6.39 7.48
CA GLY A 216 10.07 5.13 7.17
C GLY A 216 9.99 4.67 5.72
N GLY A 217 9.32 5.43 4.84
CA GLY A 217 8.92 4.90 3.54
C GLY A 217 7.77 3.89 3.67
N ALA A 218 7.34 3.34 2.53
CA ALA A 218 6.27 2.37 2.48
C ALA A 218 6.46 1.38 1.33
N VAL A 219 6.00 0.15 1.56
CA VAL A 219 5.78 -0.87 0.53
C VAL A 219 4.29 -1.16 0.54
N VAL A 220 3.61 -0.94 -0.58
CA VAL A 220 2.15 -0.99 -0.67
C VAL A 220 1.74 -1.87 -1.85
N SER A 221 1.02 -2.95 -1.55
CA SER A 221 0.41 -3.76 -2.59
C SER A 221 -0.90 -3.11 -3.03
N GLU A 222 -1.08 -2.97 -4.33
CA GLU A 222 -2.31 -2.51 -4.96
C GLU A 222 -2.93 -3.67 -5.75
N TRP A 223 -4.22 -3.91 -5.51
CA TRP A 223 -5.05 -4.76 -6.35
C TRP A 223 -6.18 -3.96 -6.93
N ALA A 224 -6.43 -4.14 -8.22
CA ALA A 224 -7.42 -3.37 -8.91
C ALA A 224 -8.06 -4.14 -10.07
N SER A 225 -9.08 -3.54 -10.68
CA SER A 225 -9.43 -3.85 -12.06
C SER A 225 -8.30 -3.42 -13.02
N TYR A 226 -8.36 -3.87 -14.27
CA TYR A 226 -7.37 -3.55 -15.32
C TYR A 226 -6.96 -2.06 -15.33
N HIS A 227 -5.66 -1.81 -15.43
CA HIS A 227 -5.09 -0.47 -15.51
C HIS A 227 -4.90 -0.04 -16.97
N ASP A 228 -5.64 0.97 -17.39
CA ASP A 228 -5.48 1.63 -18.69
C ASP A 228 -4.87 3.03 -18.53
N ASN A 229 -3.63 3.21 -19.00
CA ASN A 229 -2.92 4.51 -18.94
C ASN A 229 -3.72 5.63 -19.61
N ALA A 230 -4.53 5.33 -20.64
CA ALA A 230 -5.36 6.34 -21.30
C ALA A 230 -6.42 6.96 -20.36
N GLY A 231 -6.75 6.29 -19.25
CA GLY A 231 -7.67 6.76 -18.22
C GLY A 231 -6.98 7.53 -17.08
N LEU A 232 -5.65 7.51 -16.99
CA LEU A 232 -4.91 8.15 -15.91
C LEU A 232 -4.95 9.68 -16.04
N ARG A 233 -5.35 10.38 -14.97
CA ARG A 233 -5.41 11.84 -14.93
C ARG A 233 -4.70 12.34 -13.67
N PHE A 234 -3.69 13.17 -13.85
CA PHE A 234 -3.05 13.90 -12.75
C PHE A 234 -3.70 15.27 -12.59
N THR A 235 -3.80 15.76 -11.36
CA THR A 235 -4.17 17.16 -11.12
C THR A 235 -3.03 18.12 -11.46
N ASN A 236 -1.79 17.70 -11.22
CA ASN A 236 -0.62 18.37 -11.76
C ASN A 236 -0.41 17.95 -13.22
N THR A 237 -0.81 18.80 -14.17
CA THR A 237 -0.80 18.48 -15.61
C THR A 237 0.59 18.35 -16.23
N LYS A 238 1.66 18.64 -15.47
CA LYS A 238 3.04 18.36 -15.88
C LYS A 238 3.45 16.92 -15.60
N ALA A 239 2.77 16.25 -14.67
CA ALA A 239 3.06 14.86 -14.32
C ALA A 239 2.64 13.92 -15.45
N SER A 240 3.43 12.88 -15.69
CA SER A 240 3.10 11.80 -16.63
C SER A 240 3.72 10.47 -16.21
N LEU A 241 3.09 9.38 -16.64
CA LEU A 241 3.54 7.99 -16.43
C LEU A 241 3.51 7.23 -17.76
#